data_AF-A0A519I4G0-F1
#
_entry.id   AF-A0A519I4G0-F1
#
_cell.length_a   1.000
_cell.length_b   1.000
_cell.length_c   1.000
_cell.angle_alpha   90.00
_cell.angle_beta   90.00
_cell.angle_gamma   90.00
#
_symmetry.space_group_name_H-M   'P 1'
#
loop_
_entity.id
_entity.type
_entity.pdbx_description
1 polymer ?
#
loop_
_entity_poly.entity_id
_entity_poly.type
_entity_poly.pdbx_seq_one_letter_code
_entity_poly.pdbx_strand_id
1 'polypeptide(L)'
;MQLALAQLPTHLQKGLSPLYVLHGDEPLLQQEAADTIRATARAQGYTERSSYTVAGAHFDWSAVLAAGGSLSLFADKQIVEIRIPSGKPGKDGSVALQQVAESARGNDSTLTLVMLPRLDKATRSGAWFAALEANGMSIQIDTI
;
A
#
# COMPACT_ATOMS: atom_id res chain seq x y z
N MET A 1 11.38 2.27 3.26
CA MET A 1 11.91 3.26 4.19
C MET A 1 10.79 3.59 5.16
N GLN A 2 11.08 3.82 6.44
CA GLN A 2 10.06 4.22 7.40
C GLN A 2 9.91 5.75 7.41
N LEU A 3 8.67 6.23 7.35
CA LEU A 3 8.29 7.63 7.38
C LEU A 3 7.37 7.87 8.58
N ALA A 4 7.67 8.88 9.40
CA ALA A 4 6.79 9.25 10.50
C ALA A 4 5.50 9.87 9.95
N LEU A 5 4.34 9.58 10.56
CA LEU A 5 3.04 10.11 10.12
C LEU A 5 3.05 11.64 9.97
N ALA A 6 3.64 12.36 10.94
CA ALA A 6 3.74 13.81 10.92
C ALA A 6 4.56 14.37 9.73
N GLN A 7 5.42 13.55 9.12
CA GLN A 7 6.23 13.93 7.96
C GLN A 7 5.52 13.65 6.63
N LEU A 8 4.39 12.93 6.64
CA LEU A 8 3.64 12.57 5.44
C LEU A 8 3.26 13.77 4.56
N PRO A 9 2.74 14.89 5.09
CA PRO A 9 2.39 16.05 4.26
C PRO A 9 3.61 16.63 3.53
N THR A 10 4.72 16.81 4.24
CA THR A 10 5.98 17.33 3.68
C THR A 10 6.58 16.37 2.66
N HIS A 11 6.46 15.06 2.88
CA HIS A 11 6.89 14.04 1.91
C HIS A 11 6.09 14.15 0.61
N LEU A 12 4.76 14.21 0.71
CA LEU A 12 3.86 14.29 -0.45
C LEU A 12 4.06 15.56 -1.30
N GLN A 13 4.47 16.67 -0.67
CA GLN A 13 4.86 17.89 -1.39
C GLN A 13 6.13 17.72 -2.24
N LYS A 14 7.06 16.87 -1.81
CA LYS A 14 8.30 16.59 -2.55
C LYS A 14 8.10 15.58 -3.68
N GLY A 15 7.08 14.74 -3.56
CA GLY A 15 6.74 13.75 -4.57
C GLY A 15 5.88 12.63 -3.99
N LEU A 16 5.17 11.94 -4.88
CA LEU A 16 4.41 10.75 -4.54
C LEU A 16 5.28 9.52 -4.74
N SER A 17 5.39 8.68 -3.72
CA SER A 17 6.03 7.37 -3.84
C SER A 17 5.06 6.38 -4.52
N PRO A 18 5.54 5.41 -5.29
CA PRO A 18 4.66 4.45 -5.96
C PRO A 18 4.05 3.41 -5.01
N LEU A 19 4.60 3.26 -3.80
CA LEU A 19 4.13 2.33 -2.78
C LEU A 19 4.12 2.98 -1.40
N TYR A 20 2.98 2.89 -0.72
CA TYR A 20 2.82 3.24 0.69
C TYR A 20 2.26 2.05 1.47
N VAL A 21 2.78 1.84 2.67
CA VAL A 21 2.28 0.87 3.64
C VAL A 21 1.85 1.62 4.89
N LEU A 22 0.57 1.57 5.23
CA LEU A 22 0.03 2.12 6.47
C LEU A 22 -0.27 0.96 7.41
N HIS A 23 0.31 0.99 8.61
CA HIS A 23 0.06 -0.05 9.61
C HIS A 23 -0.05 0.54 11.01
N GLY A 24 -1.00 0.07 11.82
CA GLY A 24 -1.28 0.72 13.08
C GLY A 24 -2.53 0.24 13.81
N ASP A 25 -2.73 0.71 15.03
CA ASP A 25 -3.91 0.45 15.86
C ASP A 25 -4.83 1.67 16.04
N GLU A 26 -4.57 2.78 15.33
CA GLU A 26 -5.43 3.97 15.27
C GLU A 26 -6.15 4.09 13.92
N PRO A 27 -7.40 3.59 13.77
CA PRO A 27 -8.09 3.52 12.49
C PRO A 27 -8.36 4.89 11.86
N LEU A 28 -8.65 5.90 12.68
CA LEU A 28 -8.93 7.25 12.20
C LEU A 28 -7.68 7.86 11.54
N LEU A 29 -6.54 7.83 12.24
CA LEU A 29 -5.28 8.34 11.71
C LEU A 29 -4.83 7.57 10.46
N GLN A 30 -5.06 6.25 10.43
CA GLN A 30 -4.78 5.44 9.25
C GLN A 30 -5.66 5.82 8.06
N GLN A 31 -6.94 6.12 8.29
CA GLN A 31 -7.84 6.60 7.26
C GLN A 31 -7.45 7.99 6.76
N GLU A 32 -7.11 8.92 7.65
CA GLU A 32 -6.68 10.28 7.30
C GLU A 32 -5.39 10.27 6.47
N ALA A 33 -4.42 9.43 6.85
CA ALA A 33 -3.19 9.23 6.08
C ALA A 33 -3.50 8.69 4.68
N ALA A 34 -4.36 7.68 4.59
CA ALA A 34 -4.80 7.12 3.31
C ALA A 34 -5.55 8.14 2.45
N ASP A 35 -6.43 8.95 3.04
CA ASP A 35 -7.17 10.02 2.35
C ASP A 35 -6.21 11.10 1.82
N THR A 36 -5.20 11.49 2.61
CA THR A 36 -4.18 12.47 2.20
C THR A 36 -3.35 11.97 1.02
N ILE A 37 -2.91 10.70 1.06
CA ILE A 37 -2.21 10.05 -0.06
C ILE A 37 -3.10 10.01 -1.30
N ARG A 38 -4.36 9.57 -1.16
CA ARG A 38 -5.32 9.51 -2.27
C ARG A 38 -5.62 10.88 -2.88
N ALA A 39 -5.80 11.90 -2.06
CA ALA A 39 -6.05 13.26 -2.53
C ALA A 39 -4.87 13.79 -3.35
N THR A 40 -3.64 13.57 -2.86
CA THR A 40 -2.42 13.93 -3.58
C THR A 40 -2.30 13.17 -4.91
N ALA A 41 -2.56 11.86 -4.89
CA ALA A 41 -2.54 11.04 -6.10
C ALA A 41 -3.56 11.52 -7.13
N ARG A 42 -4.81 11.78 -6.72
CA ARG A 42 -5.85 12.30 -7.62
C ARG A 42 -5.46 13.63 -8.25
N ALA A 43 -4.83 14.53 -7.49
CA ALA A 43 -4.32 15.78 -8.02
C ALA A 43 -3.20 15.57 -9.07
N GLN A 44 -2.54 14.41 -9.07
CA GLN A 44 -1.53 14.00 -10.05
C GLN A 44 -2.09 13.09 -11.17
N GLY A 45 -3.41 13.01 -11.33
CA GLY A 45 -4.06 12.29 -12.43
C GLY A 45 -4.38 10.82 -12.17
N TYR A 46 -4.21 10.33 -10.94
CA TYR A 46 -4.64 8.98 -10.55
C TYR A 46 -6.16 8.97 -10.34
N THR A 47 -6.91 8.76 -11.43
CA THR A 47 -8.38 8.90 -11.45
C THR A 47 -9.11 7.60 -11.13
N GLU A 48 -8.47 6.45 -11.39
CA GLU A 48 -9.03 5.14 -11.09
C GLU A 48 -8.58 4.61 -9.72
N ARG A 49 -9.46 3.82 -9.08
CA ARG A 49 -9.18 3.18 -7.80
C ARG A 49 -9.78 1.79 -7.75
N SER A 50 -8.94 0.79 -7.52
CA SER A 50 -9.33 -0.58 -7.18
C SER A 50 -8.99 -0.85 -5.71
N SER A 51 -9.87 -1.56 -5.00
CA SER A 51 -9.67 -1.86 -3.58
C SER A 51 -9.97 -3.33 -3.31
N TYR A 52 -9.00 -3.99 -2.68
CA TYR A 52 -8.98 -5.41 -2.42
C TYR A 52 -8.86 -5.65 -0.92
N THR A 53 -9.88 -6.23 -0.31
CA THR A 53 -9.86 -6.59 1.11
C THR A 53 -9.64 -8.09 1.24
N VAL A 54 -8.49 -8.47 1.81
CA VAL A 54 -8.13 -9.86 2.05
C VAL A 54 -9.05 -10.43 3.13
N ALA A 55 -9.94 -11.33 2.72
CA ALA A 55 -10.88 -12.02 3.57
C ALA A 55 -10.76 -13.53 3.37
N GLY A 56 -10.60 -14.27 4.47
CA GLY A 56 -10.48 -15.73 4.44
C GLY A 56 -9.14 -16.25 3.89
N ALA A 57 -9.01 -17.57 3.82
CA ALA A 57 -7.78 -18.25 3.41
C ALA A 57 -7.58 -18.31 1.88
N HIS A 58 -8.63 -18.08 1.09
CA HIS A 58 -8.64 -18.26 -0.37
C HIS A 58 -8.81 -16.95 -1.12
N PHE A 59 -8.26 -15.87 -0.58
CA PHE A 59 -8.28 -14.58 -1.27
C PHE A 59 -7.53 -14.67 -2.61
N ASP A 60 -8.15 -14.17 -3.67
CA ASP A 60 -7.59 -14.21 -5.02
C ASP A 60 -6.54 -13.11 -5.22
N TRP A 61 -5.28 -13.46 -4.98
CA TRP A 61 -4.14 -12.58 -5.19
C TRP A 61 -3.83 -12.33 -6.67
N SER A 62 -4.35 -13.14 -7.60
CA SER A 62 -4.15 -12.91 -9.03
C SER A 62 -4.86 -11.64 -9.50
N ALA A 63 -6.02 -11.33 -8.93
CA ALA A 63 -6.74 -10.08 -9.20
C ALA A 63 -5.95 -8.83 -8.77
N VAL A 64 -5.23 -8.90 -7.64
CA VAL A 64 -4.37 -7.81 -7.16
C VAL A 64 -3.19 -7.59 -8.10
N LEU A 65 -2.52 -8.68 -8.50
CA LEU A 65 -1.38 -8.61 -9.42
C LEU A 65 -1.79 -8.09 -10.80
N ALA A 66 -2.95 -8.53 -11.30
CA ALA A 66 -3.50 -8.05 -12.56
C ALA A 66 -3.82 -6.55 -12.52
N ALA A 67 -4.41 -6.05 -11.43
CA ALA A 67 -4.65 -4.62 -11.25
C ALA A 67 -3.35 -3.80 -11.22
N GLY A 68 -2.29 -4.33 -10.63
CA GLY A 68 -0.99 -3.66 -10.57
C GLY A 68 -0.32 -3.49 -11.95
N GLY A 69 -0.55 -4.43 -12.87
CA GLY A 69 0.06 -4.45 -14.20
C GLY A 69 -0.84 -4.00 -15.36
N SER A 70 -2.15 -3.86 -15.14
CA SER A 70 -3.11 -3.47 -16.18
C SER A 70 -3.32 -1.96 -16.19
N LEU A 71 -2.73 -1.25 -17.15
CA LEU A 71 -3.10 0.14 -17.43
C LEU A 71 -4.49 0.19 -18.08
N SER A 72 -5.38 1.01 -17.53
CA SER A 72 -6.71 1.24 -18.11
C SER A 72 -6.58 1.88 -19.49
N LEU A 73 -7.51 1.54 -20.40
CA LEU A 73 -7.62 2.21 -21.69
C LEU A 73 -8.17 3.64 -21.55
N PHE A 74 -8.70 4.00 -20.38
CA PHE A 74 -9.37 5.27 -20.10
C PHE A 74 -8.62 6.17 -19.13
N ALA A 75 -7.66 5.63 -18.38
CA ALA A 75 -6.87 6.37 -17.41
C ALA A 75 -5.42 5.91 -17.43
N ASP A 76 -4.51 6.88 -17.57
CA ASP A 76 -3.08 6.62 -17.59
C ASP A 76 -2.52 6.26 -16.21
N LYS A 77 -3.29 6.49 -15.12
CA LYS A 77 -2.85 6.25 -13.75
C LYS A 77 -3.96 5.75 -12.84
N GLN A 78 -3.61 4.86 -11.91
CA GLN A 78 -4.57 4.21 -11.00
C GLN A 78 -4.01 4.00 -9.58
N ILE A 79 -4.92 3.88 -8.61
CA ILE A 79 -4.64 3.53 -7.23
C ILE A 79 -5.09 2.08 -6.97
N VAL A 80 -4.18 1.22 -6.53
CA VAL A 80 -4.47 -0.15 -6.09
C VAL A 80 -4.36 -0.20 -4.56
N GLU A 81 -5.49 -0.40 -3.89
CA GLU A 81 -5.54 -0.57 -2.43
C GLU A 81 -5.62 -2.04 -2.03
N ILE A 82 -4.77 -2.43 -1.09
CA ILE A 82 -4.74 -3.79 -0.54
C ILE A 82 -4.93 -3.68 0.97
N ARG A 83 -6.05 -4.18 1.49
CA ARG A 83 -6.37 -4.18 2.92
C ARG A 83 -6.23 -5.59 3.46
N ILE A 84 -5.45 -5.77 4.52
CA ILE A 84 -5.24 -7.07 5.15
C ILE A 84 -5.60 -6.97 6.63
N PRO A 85 -6.90 -7.04 6.99
CA PRO A 85 -7.36 -6.81 8.36
C PRO A 85 -6.74 -7.75 9.41
N SER A 86 -6.35 -8.96 9.00
CA SER A 86 -5.69 -9.94 9.86
C SER A 86 -4.20 -9.66 10.11
N GLY A 87 -3.58 -8.76 9.32
CA GLY A 87 -2.13 -8.58 9.25
C GLY A 87 -1.38 -9.77 8.65
N LYS A 88 -2.09 -10.81 8.22
CA LYS A 88 -1.52 -12.08 7.76
C LYS A 88 -1.94 -12.35 6.31
N PRO A 89 -1.06 -12.10 5.33
CA PRO A 89 -1.35 -12.36 3.91
C PRO A 89 -1.36 -13.86 3.53
N GLY A 90 -0.89 -14.74 4.42
CA GLY A 90 -0.71 -16.17 4.11
C GLY A 90 0.47 -16.42 3.16
N LYS A 91 0.63 -17.66 2.71
CA LYS A 91 1.77 -18.05 1.84
C LYS A 91 1.69 -17.35 0.48
N ASP A 92 0.56 -17.48 -0.19
CA ASP A 92 0.37 -16.95 -1.54
C ASP A 92 0.39 -15.42 -1.53
N GLY A 93 -0.24 -14.81 -0.52
CA GLY A 93 -0.20 -13.36 -0.35
C GLY A 93 1.17 -12.81 -0.01
N SER A 94 2.00 -13.56 0.73
CA SER A 94 3.37 -13.14 0.99
C SER A 94 4.18 -13.07 -0.31
N VAL A 95 3.96 -13.99 -1.26
CA VAL A 95 4.61 -13.96 -2.58
C VAL A 95 4.04 -12.83 -3.43
N ALA A 96 2.73 -12.68 -3.46
CA ALA A 96 2.07 -11.61 -4.23
C ALA A 96 2.49 -10.21 -3.76
N LEU A 97 2.58 -9.96 -2.45
CA LEU A 97 3.04 -8.67 -1.91
C LEU A 97 4.49 -8.35 -2.26
N GLN A 98 5.36 -9.36 -2.37
CA GLN A 98 6.73 -9.16 -2.85
C GLN A 98 6.74 -8.73 -4.31
N GLN A 99 5.97 -9.41 -5.16
CA GLN A 99 5.83 -9.06 -6.58
C GLN A 99 5.23 -7.67 -6.77
N VAL A 100 4.21 -7.31 -5.97
CA VAL A 100 3.64 -5.95 -5.96
C VAL A 100 4.70 -4.93 -5.57
N ALA A 101 5.51 -5.21 -4.54
CA ALA A 101 6.57 -4.31 -4.11
C ALA A 101 7.61 -4.08 -5.21
N GLU A 102 8.06 -5.16 -5.86
CA GLU A 102 9.01 -5.10 -6.97
C GLU A 102 8.45 -4.34 -8.17
N SER A 103 7.18 -4.58 -8.51
CA SER A 103 6.50 -3.93 -9.64
C SER A 103 6.23 -2.45 -9.42
N ALA A 104 6.12 -2.00 -8.16
CA ALA A 104 5.99 -0.59 -7.83
C ALA A 104 7.28 0.20 -8.11
N ARG A 105 8.44 -0.47 -8.13
CA ARG A 105 9.72 0.22 -8.34
C ARG A 105 9.82 0.79 -9.75
N GLY A 106 9.88 2.12 -9.84
CA GLY A 106 9.98 2.83 -11.13
C GLY A 106 8.67 2.91 -11.90
N ASN A 107 7.55 2.50 -11.31
CA ASN A 107 6.22 2.69 -11.88
C ASN A 107 5.70 4.08 -11.50
N ASP A 108 5.34 4.88 -12.50
CA ASP A 108 4.82 6.25 -12.34
C ASP A 108 3.31 6.37 -12.63
N SER A 109 2.68 5.22 -12.85
CA SER A 109 1.29 5.06 -13.28
C SER A 109 0.42 4.29 -12.28
N THR A 110 1.01 3.41 -11.48
CA THR A 110 0.29 2.67 -10.43
C THR A 110 0.79 3.10 -9.05
N LEU A 111 -0.13 3.65 -8.24
CA LEU A 111 0.07 3.87 -6.83
C LEU A 111 -0.48 2.68 -6.06
N THR A 112 0.35 1.99 -5.30
CA THR A 112 -0.09 0.94 -4.39
C THR A 112 -0.18 1.45 -2.96
N LEU A 113 -1.31 1.20 -2.31
CA LEU A 113 -1.54 1.54 -0.90
C LEU A 113 -1.93 0.27 -0.12
N VAL A 114 -1.03 -0.19 0.75
CA VAL A 114 -1.23 -1.37 1.60
C VAL A 114 -1.67 -0.92 2.99
N MET A 115 -2.81 -1.43 3.46
CA MET A 115 -3.40 -1.10 4.75
C MET A 115 -3.39 -2.34 5.65
N LEU A 116 -2.72 -2.25 6.78
CA LEU A 116 -2.50 -3.35 7.72
C LEU A 116 -2.92 -2.91 9.13
N PRO A 117 -3.33 -3.83 10.02
CA PRO A 117 -3.40 -3.53 11.45
C PRO A 117 -1.99 -3.34 12.01
N ARG A 118 -1.89 -3.06 13.31
CA ARG A 118 -0.64 -3.15 14.04
C ARG A 118 -0.04 -4.55 13.87
N LEU A 119 1.22 -4.58 13.44
CA LEU A 119 1.96 -5.82 13.21
C LEU A 119 2.89 -6.11 14.38
N ASP A 120 3.02 -7.40 14.72
CA ASP A 120 4.05 -7.85 15.64
C ASP A 120 5.44 -7.83 14.97
N LYS A 121 6.49 -7.97 15.79
CA LYS A 121 7.88 -7.94 15.34
C LYS A 121 8.19 -9.07 14.34
N ALA A 122 7.62 -10.26 14.56
CA ALA A 122 7.87 -11.42 13.71
C ALA A 122 7.32 -11.19 12.29
N THR A 123 6.12 -10.63 12.20
CA THR A 123 5.44 -10.30 10.95
C THR A 123 6.21 -9.21 10.19
N ARG A 124 6.67 -8.17 10.89
CA ARG A 124 7.50 -7.10 10.30
C ARG A 124 8.85 -7.60 9.79
N SER A 125 9.41 -8.64 10.40
CA SER A 125 10.66 -9.27 9.91
C SER A 125 10.45 -10.22 8.72
N GLY A 126 9.21 -10.47 8.31
CA GLY A 126 8.90 -11.32 7.17
C GLY A 126 9.36 -10.71 5.85
N ALA A 127 9.79 -11.57 4.91
CA ALA A 127 10.29 -11.17 3.60
C ALA A 127 9.33 -10.26 2.82
N TRP A 128 8.02 -10.50 2.94
CA TRP A 128 7.01 -9.68 2.26
C TRP A 128 6.95 -8.26 2.79
N PHE A 129 7.05 -8.06 4.11
CA PHE A 129 7.03 -6.72 4.69
C PHE A 129 8.34 -5.99 4.40
N ALA A 130 9.46 -6.70 4.50
CA ALA A 130 10.77 -6.17 4.14
C ALA A 130 10.83 -5.73 2.66
N ALA A 131 10.21 -6.48 1.74
CA ALA A 131 10.11 -6.09 0.33
C ALA A 131 9.28 -4.81 0.13
N LEU A 132 8.15 -4.69 0.83
CA LEU A 132 7.34 -3.47 0.79
C LEU A 132 8.11 -2.26 1.35
N GLU A 133 8.85 -2.44 2.44
CA GLU A 133 9.71 -1.38 2.98
C GLU A 133 10.86 -1.06 2.03
N ALA A 134 11.45 -2.03 1.34
CA ALA A 134 12.56 -1.76 0.42
C ALA A 134 12.11 -0.93 -0.79
N ASN A 135 10.86 -1.09 -1.24
CA ASN A 135 10.35 -0.46 -2.47
C ASN A 135 9.33 0.68 -2.23
N GLY A 136 9.03 0.99 -0.96
CA GLY A 136 7.99 1.95 -0.60
C GLY A 136 8.22 2.69 0.71
N MET A 137 7.22 3.50 1.08
CA MET A 137 7.18 4.25 2.34
C MET A 137 6.28 3.54 3.34
N SER A 138 6.85 3.07 4.45
CA SER A 138 6.11 2.47 5.56
C SER A 138 5.83 3.51 6.63
N ILE A 139 4.57 3.65 7.03
CA ILE A 139 4.10 4.62 8.01
C ILE A 139 3.42 3.84 9.13
N GLN A 140 4.07 3.84 10.28
CA GLN A 140 3.57 3.25 11.51
C GLN A 140 2.69 4.28 12.22
N ILE A 141 1.47 3.87 12.56
CA ILE A 141 0.42 4.71 13.13
C ILE A 141 -0.06 4.06 14.42
N ASP A 142 0.70 4.26 15.49
CA ASP A 142 0.38 3.70 16.80
C ASP A 142 -0.36 4.72 17.67
N THR A 143 -1.14 4.24 18.64
CA THR A 143 -1.71 5.07 19.71
C THR A 143 -0.59 5.85 20.43
N ILE A 144 -0.81 7.15 20.65
CA ILE A 144 0.10 8.05 21.40
C ILE A 144 0.11 7.67 22.88
#